data_AF-A0A4Q0RRB9-F1
#
_entry.id   AF-A0A4Q0RRB9-F1
#
_cell.length_a   1.000
_cell.length_b   1.000
_cell.length_c   1.000
_cell.angle_alpha   90.00
_cell.angle_beta   90.00
_cell.angle_gamma   90.00
#
_symmetry.space_group_name_H-M   'P 1'
#
loop_
_entity.id
_entity.type
_entity.pdbx_description
1 polymer ?
#
loop_
_entity_poly.entity_id
_entity_poly.type
_entity_poly.pdbx_seq_one_letter_code
_entity_poly.pdbx_strand_id
1 'polypeptide(L)'
;MRSENVATTSVSKDRFTMWPTALACCFPMILIILWSGPFDLAFLGVPVLFITWTCSAMLAFGMAIFSVSARQWWRAVSMSVLPLATLGVIANAGIVWSLAMETGERIHFQAMRRSYLEDVSKLPSSGEPRFAIWHWGGFGIGHAVVYDESDEIVSPEQSSAWKKRVANTEVGSCGAWGSPLGNHFYLIRTGC
;
A
#
# COMPACT_ATOMS: atom_id res chain seq x y z
N MET A 1 23.73 4.69 -50.59
CA MET A 1 22.55 4.28 -49.80
C MET A 1 22.99 3.31 -48.70
N ARG A 2 23.28 3.81 -47.47
CA ARG A 2 23.52 2.99 -46.27
C ARG A 2 23.44 3.91 -45.04
N SER A 3 22.23 4.36 -44.69
CA SER A 3 22.01 5.25 -43.53
C SER A 3 20.70 4.98 -42.75
N GLU A 4 20.03 3.85 -42.97
CA GLU A 4 18.77 3.54 -42.26
C GLU A 4 18.90 2.46 -41.17
N ASN A 5 20.04 1.75 -41.08
CA ASN A 5 20.18 0.60 -40.18
C ASN A 5 20.77 0.94 -38.80
N VAL A 6 21.33 2.14 -38.60
CA VAL A 6 21.97 2.50 -37.32
C VAL A 6 20.92 2.95 -36.29
N ALA A 7 19.92 3.74 -36.70
CA ALA A 7 18.91 4.28 -35.79
C ALA A 7 17.95 3.21 -35.22
N THR A 8 17.61 2.18 -35.99
CA THR A 8 16.73 1.10 -35.53
C THR A 8 17.42 0.14 -34.56
N THR A 9 18.75 -0.05 -34.70
CA THR A 9 19.52 -0.91 -33.78
C THR A 9 19.81 -0.28 -32.42
N SER A 10 19.94 1.05 -32.32
CA SER A 10 20.12 1.72 -31.02
C SER A 10 18.83 1.69 -30.19
N VAL A 11 17.68 1.96 -30.83
CA VAL A 11 16.36 1.97 -30.17
C VAL A 11 16.00 0.58 -29.62
N SER A 12 16.38 -0.51 -30.29
CA SER A 12 16.12 -1.86 -29.76
C SER A 12 17.04 -2.24 -28.60
N LYS A 13 18.30 -1.77 -28.60
CA LYS A 13 19.30 -2.06 -27.58
C LYS A 13 19.03 -1.34 -26.26
N ASP A 14 18.49 -0.11 -26.32
CA ASP A 14 18.07 0.64 -25.14
C ASP A 14 16.83 0.01 -24.47
N ARG A 15 15.88 -0.51 -25.25
CA ARG A 15 14.66 -1.16 -24.73
C ARG A 15 14.96 -2.36 -23.83
N PHE A 16 15.99 -3.16 -24.16
CA PHE A 16 16.42 -4.30 -23.34
C PHE A 16 17.11 -3.90 -22.03
N THR A 17 17.42 -2.62 -21.85
CA THR A 17 18.17 -2.12 -20.69
C THR A 17 17.28 -1.38 -19.70
N MET A 18 16.04 -1.00 -20.07
CA MET A 18 15.14 -0.20 -19.23
C MET A 18 14.26 -1.01 -18.27
N TRP A 19 14.05 -2.30 -18.53
CA TRP A 19 13.11 -3.12 -17.73
C TRP A 19 13.44 -3.22 -16.23
N PRO A 20 14.72 -3.29 -15.76
CA PRO A 20 15.00 -3.37 -14.33
C PRO A 20 14.62 -2.07 -13.62
N THR A 21 14.90 -0.93 -14.26
CA THR A 21 14.53 0.40 -13.77
C THR A 21 13.01 0.55 -13.72
N ALA A 22 12.31 0.15 -14.78
CA ALA A 22 10.85 0.19 -14.82
C ALA A 22 10.25 -0.65 -13.68
N LEU A 23 10.73 -1.88 -13.49
CA LEU A 23 10.25 -2.75 -12.41
C LEU A 23 10.58 -2.22 -11.01
N ALA A 24 11.74 -1.60 -10.82
CA ALA A 24 12.12 -0.99 -9.54
C ALA A 24 11.12 0.10 -9.11
N CYS A 25 10.49 0.80 -10.06
CA CYS A 25 9.41 1.76 -9.80
C CYS A 25 8.03 1.10 -9.74
N CYS A 26 7.75 0.14 -10.63
CA CYS A 26 6.43 -0.50 -10.72
C CYS A 26 6.11 -1.34 -9.48
N PHE A 27 7.07 -2.08 -8.92
CA PHE A 27 6.76 -2.97 -7.79
C PHE A 27 6.29 -2.23 -6.53
N PRO A 28 6.94 -1.15 -6.05
CA PRO A 28 6.41 -0.32 -4.97
C PRO A 28 5.02 0.25 -5.27
N MET A 29 4.78 0.70 -6.51
CA MET A 29 3.48 1.23 -6.92
C MET A 29 2.38 0.16 -6.88
N ILE A 30 2.68 -1.04 -7.38
CA ILE A 30 1.75 -2.18 -7.33
C ILE A 30 1.48 -2.57 -5.87
N LEU A 31 2.48 -2.53 -4.99
CA LEU A 31 2.28 -2.79 -3.57
C LEU A 31 1.27 -1.80 -2.94
N ILE A 32 1.39 -0.51 -3.23
CA ILE A 32 0.43 0.51 -2.78
C ILE A 32 -0.97 0.23 -3.34
N ILE A 33 -1.06 -0.10 -4.63
CA ILE A 33 -2.34 -0.38 -5.30
C ILE A 33 -3.03 -1.60 -4.66
N LEU A 34 -2.29 -2.67 -4.34
CA LEU A 34 -2.85 -3.84 -3.66
C LEU A 34 -3.48 -3.45 -2.32
N TRP A 35 -2.81 -2.59 -1.55
CA TRP A 35 -3.34 -2.06 -0.28
C TRP A 35 -4.49 -1.07 -0.43
N SER A 36 -4.73 -0.53 -1.63
CA SER A 36 -5.90 0.31 -1.91
C SER A 36 -7.16 -0.49 -2.27
N GLY A 37 -7.04 -1.81 -2.45
CA GLY A 37 -8.14 -2.70 -2.73
C GLY A 37 -8.72 -3.36 -1.47
N PRO A 38 -9.75 -4.21 -1.64
CA PRO A 38 -10.20 -5.10 -0.56
C PRO A 38 -9.06 -5.99 -0.04
N PHE A 39 -9.09 -6.30 1.26
CA PHE A 39 -8.02 -7.04 1.92
C PHE A 39 -7.69 -8.38 1.26
N ASP A 40 -8.69 -9.11 0.73
CA ASP A 40 -8.46 -10.39 0.04
C ASP A 40 -7.50 -10.28 -1.15
N LEU A 41 -7.54 -9.15 -1.87
CA LEU A 41 -6.60 -8.87 -2.96
C LEU A 41 -5.18 -8.63 -2.44
N ALA A 42 -5.04 -7.91 -1.32
CA ALA A 42 -3.74 -7.70 -0.70
C ALA A 42 -3.19 -9.02 -0.14
N PHE A 43 -4.03 -9.81 0.53
CA PHE A 43 -3.66 -11.09 1.16
C PHE A 43 -3.05 -12.08 0.16
N LEU A 44 -3.64 -12.21 -1.03
CA LEU A 44 -3.11 -13.09 -2.08
C LEU A 44 -2.08 -12.39 -2.98
N GLY A 45 -2.30 -11.11 -3.29
CA GLY A 45 -1.50 -10.36 -4.24
C GLY A 45 -0.10 -10.02 -3.72
N VAL A 46 0.04 -9.72 -2.44
CA VAL A 46 1.34 -9.35 -1.85
C VAL A 46 2.35 -10.50 -1.90
N PRO A 47 2.02 -11.75 -1.48
CA PRO A 47 2.92 -12.88 -1.66
C PRO A 47 3.35 -13.10 -3.11
N VAL A 48 2.41 -13.03 -4.06
CA VAL A 48 2.68 -13.19 -5.49
C VAL A 48 3.61 -12.08 -6.00
N LEU A 49 3.37 -10.84 -5.56
CA LEU A 49 4.22 -9.69 -5.88
C LEU A 49 5.65 -9.90 -5.38
N PHE A 50 5.84 -10.33 -4.13
CA PHE A 50 7.17 -10.54 -3.57
C PHE A 50 7.93 -11.68 -4.25
N ILE A 51 7.25 -12.77 -4.60
CA ILE A 51 7.86 -13.86 -5.39
C ILE A 51 8.32 -13.31 -6.74
N THR A 52 7.44 -12.60 -7.45
CA THR A 52 7.74 -12.05 -8.79
C THR A 52 8.87 -11.03 -8.72
N TRP A 53 8.87 -10.16 -7.71
CA TRP A 53 9.90 -9.16 -7.48
C TRP A 53 11.25 -9.84 -7.20
N THR A 54 11.29 -10.81 -6.30
CA THR A 54 12.51 -11.53 -5.94
C THR A 54 13.10 -12.27 -7.15
N CYS A 55 12.27 -13.00 -7.90
CA CYS A 55 12.70 -13.69 -9.12
C CYS A 55 13.27 -12.70 -10.16
N SER A 56 12.61 -11.55 -10.34
CA SER A 56 13.07 -10.50 -11.27
C SER A 56 14.41 -9.90 -10.83
N ALA A 57 14.58 -9.66 -9.53
CA ALA A 57 15.83 -9.13 -8.97
C ALA A 57 16.99 -10.12 -9.10
N MET A 58 16.75 -11.42 -8.86
CA MET A 58 17.75 -12.48 -9.06
C MET A 58 18.17 -12.59 -10.53
N LEU A 59 17.20 -12.54 -11.46
CA LEU A 59 17.47 -12.56 -12.89
C LEU A 59 18.30 -11.35 -13.33
N ALA A 60 17.93 -10.14 -12.86
CA ALA A 60 18.68 -8.92 -13.13
C ALA A 60 20.12 -8.99 -12.60
N PHE A 61 20.29 -9.51 -11.38
CA PHE A 61 21.60 -9.70 -10.76
C PHE A 61 22.49 -10.67 -11.56
N GLY A 62 21.95 -11.82 -11.98
CA GLY A 62 22.67 -12.75 -12.84
C GLY A 62 23.10 -12.10 -14.16
N MET A 63 22.21 -11.35 -14.81
CA MET A 63 22.52 -10.62 -16.04
C MET A 63 23.54 -9.49 -15.83
N ALA A 64 23.57 -8.86 -14.66
CA ALA A 64 24.59 -7.87 -14.32
C ALA A 64 25.98 -8.52 -14.28
N ILE A 65 26.12 -9.70 -13.64
CA ILE A 65 27.40 -10.44 -13.58
C ILE A 65 27.89 -10.81 -14.99
N PHE A 66 27.00 -11.37 -15.83
CA PHE A 66 27.34 -11.68 -17.22
C PHE A 66 27.70 -10.43 -18.05
N SER A 67 27.08 -9.28 -17.76
CA SER A 67 27.38 -8.03 -18.46
C SER A 67 28.76 -7.48 -18.05
N VAL A 68 29.15 -7.64 -16.78
CA VAL A 68 30.50 -7.28 -16.31
C VAL A 68 31.56 -8.16 -16.98
N SER A 69 31.35 -9.48 -17.06
CA SER A 69 32.30 -10.38 -17.73
C SER A 69 32.42 -10.09 -19.22
N ALA A 70 31.34 -9.66 -19.87
CA ALA A 70 31.31 -9.20 -21.26
C ALA A 70 31.83 -7.76 -21.46
N ARG A 71 32.34 -7.07 -20.41
CA ARG A 71 32.79 -5.67 -20.42
C ARG A 71 31.73 -4.67 -20.88
N GLN A 72 30.45 -5.00 -20.73
CA GLN A 72 29.31 -4.12 -21.05
C GLN A 72 28.89 -3.32 -19.83
N TRP A 73 29.73 -2.37 -19.41
CA TRP A 73 29.58 -1.64 -18.14
C TRP A 73 28.24 -0.91 -17.99
N TRP A 74 27.75 -0.24 -19.04
CA TRP A 74 26.46 0.46 -19.00
C TRP A 74 25.28 -0.48 -18.75
N ARG A 75 25.32 -1.67 -19.36
CA ARG A 75 24.31 -2.69 -19.16
C ARG A 75 24.38 -3.26 -17.75
N ALA A 76 25.58 -3.48 -17.23
CA ALA A 76 25.79 -3.93 -15.85
C ALA A 76 25.24 -2.92 -14.82
N VAL A 77 25.44 -1.62 -15.06
CA VAL A 77 24.90 -0.56 -14.20
C VAL A 77 23.37 -0.59 -14.20
N SER A 78 22.73 -0.64 -15.37
CA SER A 78 21.27 -0.67 -15.43
C SER A 78 20.67 -1.92 -14.79
N MET A 79 21.27 -3.10 -15.05
CA MET A 79 20.82 -4.37 -14.47
C MET A 79 21.01 -4.42 -12.96
N SER A 80 21.93 -3.63 -12.40
CA SER A 80 22.14 -3.53 -10.94
C SER A 80 21.07 -2.68 -10.23
N VAL A 81 20.30 -1.86 -10.95
CA VAL A 81 19.30 -0.96 -10.33
C VAL A 81 18.25 -1.74 -9.55
N LEU A 82 17.63 -2.75 -10.17
CA LEU A 82 16.60 -3.55 -9.53
C LEU A 82 17.09 -4.30 -8.28
N PRO A 83 18.18 -5.10 -8.30
CA PRO A 83 18.65 -5.79 -7.10
C PRO A 83 19.10 -4.82 -6.01
N LEU A 84 19.73 -3.69 -6.34
CA LEU A 84 20.08 -2.67 -5.33
C LEU A 84 18.83 -2.03 -4.71
N ALA A 85 17.82 -1.71 -5.51
CA ALA A 85 16.54 -1.19 -5.02
C ALA A 85 15.84 -2.22 -4.12
N THR A 86 15.81 -3.49 -4.52
CA THR A 86 15.26 -4.59 -3.72
C THR A 86 15.99 -4.72 -2.39
N LEU A 87 17.32 -4.66 -2.36
CA LEU A 87 18.09 -4.68 -1.12
C LEU A 87 17.75 -3.47 -0.23
N GLY A 88 17.59 -2.29 -0.81
CA GLY A 88 17.14 -1.10 -0.09
C GLY A 88 15.75 -1.28 0.53
N VAL A 89 14.82 -1.90 -0.20
CA VAL A 89 13.48 -2.24 0.30
C VAL A 89 13.56 -3.25 1.44
N ILE A 90 14.35 -4.32 1.30
CA ILE A 90 14.51 -5.34 2.36
C ILE A 90 15.12 -4.72 3.63
N ALA A 91 16.16 -3.91 3.47
CA ALA A 91 16.80 -3.22 4.58
C ALA A 91 15.85 -2.26 5.33
N ASN A 92 14.82 -1.76 4.64
CA ASN A 92 13.82 -0.84 5.19
C ASN A 92 12.41 -1.45 5.20
N ALA A 93 12.30 -2.78 5.30
CA ALA A 93 11.04 -3.49 5.06
C ALA A 93 9.89 -2.97 5.92
N GLY A 94 10.14 -2.70 7.21
CA GLY A 94 9.11 -2.16 8.12
C GLY A 94 8.57 -0.79 7.69
N ILE A 95 9.45 0.10 7.24
CA ILE A 95 9.06 1.45 6.78
C ILE A 95 8.31 1.35 5.45
N VAL A 96 8.86 0.60 4.49
CA VAL A 96 8.24 0.43 3.16
C VAL A 96 6.86 -0.21 3.28
N TRP A 97 6.74 -1.23 4.13
CA TRP A 97 5.47 -1.89 4.41
C TRP A 97 4.45 -0.93 5.01
N SER A 98 4.81 -0.25 6.11
CA SER A 98 3.92 0.69 6.78
C SER A 98 3.47 1.82 5.84
N LEU A 99 4.41 2.37 5.06
CA LEU A 99 4.12 3.46 4.13
C LEU A 99 3.21 3.00 2.99
N ALA A 100 3.49 1.83 2.39
CA ALA A 100 2.69 1.31 1.29
C ALA A 100 1.26 0.99 1.73
N MET A 101 1.12 0.36 2.90
CA MET A 101 -0.16 0.04 3.51
C MET A 101 -0.95 1.31 3.84
N GLU A 102 -0.37 2.25 4.60
CA GLU A 102 -1.06 3.50 4.97
C GLU A 102 -1.43 4.33 3.75
N THR A 103 -0.56 4.40 2.74
CA THR A 103 -0.85 5.11 1.50
C THR A 103 -2.00 4.45 0.74
N GLY A 104 -1.98 3.11 0.61
CA GLY A 104 -3.05 2.35 -0.03
C GLY A 104 -4.39 2.53 0.67
N GLU A 105 -4.41 2.43 1.99
CA GLU A 105 -5.59 2.64 2.83
C GLU A 105 -6.16 4.06 2.69
N ARG A 106 -5.31 5.08 2.64
CA ARG A 106 -5.74 6.47 2.39
C ARG A 106 -6.35 6.61 0.98
N ILE A 107 -5.77 5.97 -0.03
CA ILE A 107 -6.33 5.96 -1.39
C ILE A 107 -7.70 5.27 -1.39
N HIS A 108 -7.83 4.12 -0.73
CA HIS A 108 -9.09 3.40 -0.59
C HIS A 108 -10.16 4.28 0.07
N PHE A 109 -9.82 4.92 1.19
CA PHE A 109 -10.70 5.88 1.85
C PHE A 109 -11.16 6.98 0.89
N GLN A 110 -10.24 7.63 0.17
CA GLN A 110 -10.63 8.70 -0.76
C GLN A 110 -11.56 8.21 -1.86
N ALA A 111 -11.33 7.00 -2.39
CA ALA A 111 -12.20 6.39 -3.38
C ALA A 111 -13.61 6.10 -2.82
N MET A 112 -13.69 5.64 -1.56
CA MET A 112 -14.94 5.23 -0.93
C MET A 112 -15.64 6.35 -0.13
N ARG A 113 -14.99 7.49 0.07
CA ARG A 113 -15.43 8.58 0.95
C ARG A 113 -16.87 9.03 0.68
N ARG A 114 -17.26 9.10 -0.60
CA ARG A 114 -18.62 9.47 -0.98
C ARG A 114 -19.65 8.45 -0.45
N SER A 115 -19.38 7.16 -0.62
CA SER A 115 -20.25 6.10 -0.11
C SER A 115 -20.37 6.15 1.41
N TYR A 116 -19.27 6.42 2.12
CA TYR A 116 -19.30 6.54 3.58
C TYR A 116 -20.15 7.71 4.04
N LEU A 117 -20.05 8.87 3.37
CA LEU A 117 -20.89 10.02 3.68
C LEU A 117 -22.37 9.73 3.42
N GLU A 118 -22.69 9.02 2.33
CA GLU A 118 -24.05 8.58 2.04
C GLU A 118 -24.59 7.66 3.15
N ASP A 119 -23.77 6.74 3.68
CA ASP A 119 -24.17 5.88 4.80
C ASP A 119 -24.33 6.66 6.11
N VAL A 120 -23.40 7.57 6.42
CA VAL A 120 -23.51 8.46 7.59
C VAL A 120 -24.79 9.30 7.52
N SER A 121 -25.20 9.75 6.34
CA SER A 121 -26.41 10.56 6.15
C SER A 121 -27.70 9.81 6.51
N LYS A 122 -27.70 8.47 6.42
CA LYS A 122 -28.84 7.61 6.75
C LYS A 122 -28.95 7.30 8.24
N LEU A 123 -27.91 7.59 9.03
CA LEU A 123 -27.93 7.35 10.46
C LEU A 123 -28.92 8.30 11.18
N PRO A 124 -29.62 7.81 12.20
CA PRO A 124 -30.62 8.60 12.92
C PRO A 124 -29.98 9.84 13.57
N SER A 125 -30.67 10.97 13.50
CA SER A 125 -30.29 12.22 14.17
C SER A 125 -30.98 12.36 15.53
N SER A 126 -30.92 11.33 16.36
CA SER A 126 -31.68 11.23 17.61
C SER A 126 -31.07 12.03 18.78
N GLY A 127 -30.31 13.08 18.50
CA GLY A 127 -29.62 13.90 19.51
C GLY A 127 -28.34 13.28 20.09
N GLU A 128 -27.95 12.10 19.65
CA GLU A 128 -26.66 11.50 20.00
C GLU A 128 -25.66 11.58 18.84
N PRO A 129 -24.34 11.68 19.11
CA PRO A 129 -23.31 11.63 18.08
C PRO A 129 -23.37 10.35 17.26
N ARG A 130 -23.29 10.48 15.93
CA ARG A 130 -23.28 9.36 15.00
C ARG A 130 -21.96 8.62 15.06
N PHE A 131 -22.05 7.29 14.99
CA PHE A 131 -20.91 6.39 14.93
C PHE A 131 -21.14 5.33 13.85
N ALA A 132 -20.13 5.08 13.03
CA ALA A 132 -20.14 4.01 12.04
C ALA A 132 -18.75 3.43 11.85
N ILE A 133 -18.71 2.15 11.49
CA ILE A 133 -17.49 1.39 11.19
C ILE A 133 -17.67 0.65 9.87
N TRP A 134 -16.66 0.75 9.01
CA TRP A 134 -16.57 -0.02 7.77
C TRP A 134 -15.32 -0.88 7.82
N HIS A 135 -15.51 -2.18 7.95
CA HIS A 135 -14.44 -3.16 7.96
C HIS A 135 -13.91 -3.40 6.55
N TRP A 136 -12.59 -3.36 6.39
CA TRP A 136 -11.91 -3.63 5.12
C TRP A 136 -11.28 -5.03 5.09
N GLY A 137 -11.31 -5.73 6.21
CA GLY A 137 -10.73 -7.05 6.41
C GLY A 137 -9.44 -6.97 7.22
N GLY A 138 -8.72 -8.09 7.29
CA GLY A 138 -7.53 -8.19 8.11
C GLY A 138 -7.19 -9.63 8.46
N PHE A 139 -5.93 -9.90 8.77
CA PHE A 139 -5.49 -11.18 9.30
C PHE A 139 -4.66 -10.94 10.56
N GLY A 140 -5.25 -11.25 11.72
CA GLY A 140 -4.70 -10.93 13.04
C GLY A 140 -4.82 -9.46 13.45
N ILE A 141 -4.73 -8.52 12.49
CA ILE A 141 -5.03 -7.11 12.69
C ILE A 141 -6.14 -6.73 11.71
N GLY A 142 -7.28 -6.27 12.24
CA GLY A 142 -8.39 -5.73 11.48
C GLY A 142 -8.10 -4.32 10.99
N HIS A 143 -8.46 -4.05 9.74
CA HIS A 143 -8.36 -2.74 9.09
C HIS A 143 -9.76 -2.19 8.89
N ALA A 144 -9.99 -0.96 9.33
CA ALA A 144 -11.29 -0.32 9.18
C ALA A 144 -11.18 1.20 9.09
N VAL A 145 -12.23 1.81 8.58
CA VAL A 145 -12.49 3.23 8.78
C VAL A 145 -13.64 3.39 9.76
N VAL A 146 -13.49 4.37 10.65
CA VAL A 146 -14.53 4.77 11.59
C VAL A 146 -14.91 6.21 11.32
N TYR A 147 -16.21 6.48 11.42
CA TYR A 147 -16.76 7.81 11.58
C TYR A 147 -17.20 7.96 13.04
N ASP A 148 -16.66 8.96 13.73
CA ASP A 148 -17.03 9.30 15.10
C ASP A 148 -17.29 10.81 15.20
N GLU A 149 -18.56 11.20 15.14
CA GLU A 149 -18.98 12.61 15.19
C GLU A 149 -18.55 13.33 16.47
N SER A 150 -18.27 12.59 17.55
CA SER A 150 -17.82 13.16 18.82
C SER A 150 -16.30 13.36 18.90
N ASP A 151 -15.55 12.80 17.95
CA ASP A 151 -14.08 12.73 17.96
C ASP A 151 -13.48 12.10 19.23
N GLU A 152 -14.28 11.38 20.03
CA GLU A 152 -13.85 10.79 21.29
C GLU A 152 -12.94 9.57 21.07
N ILE A 153 -12.92 8.97 19.88
CA ILE A 153 -12.01 7.87 19.54
C ILE A 153 -10.53 8.22 19.71
N VAL A 154 -10.16 9.48 19.48
CA VAL A 154 -8.80 10.00 19.72
C VAL A 154 -8.69 10.79 21.01
N SER A 155 -9.79 10.95 21.76
CA SER A 155 -9.77 11.62 23.04
C SER A 155 -9.03 10.78 24.08
N PRO A 156 -8.15 11.40 24.90
CA PRO A 156 -7.53 10.71 26.03
C PRO A 156 -8.57 10.29 27.09
N GLU A 157 -9.72 10.99 27.15
CA GLU A 157 -10.81 10.71 28.07
C GLU A 157 -12.10 10.45 27.28
N GLN A 158 -12.45 9.17 27.15
CA GLN A 158 -13.68 8.70 26.52
C GLN A 158 -14.83 8.67 27.53
N SER A 159 -15.95 9.29 27.18
CA SER A 159 -17.16 9.34 27.99
C SER A 159 -17.79 7.95 28.14
N SER A 160 -18.58 7.77 29.21
CA SER A 160 -19.33 6.53 29.44
C SER A 160 -20.39 6.30 28.35
N ALA A 161 -20.94 7.37 27.77
CA ALA A 161 -21.88 7.30 26.66
C ALA A 161 -21.20 6.78 25.39
N TRP A 162 -20.01 7.28 25.05
CA TRP A 162 -19.23 6.81 23.92
C TRP A 162 -18.83 5.33 24.08
N LYS A 163 -18.32 4.94 25.25
CA LYS A 163 -17.94 3.55 25.53
C LYS A 163 -19.13 2.59 25.37
N LYS A 164 -20.33 2.98 25.80
CA LYS A 164 -21.56 2.20 25.58
C LYS A 164 -21.91 2.07 24.10
N ARG A 165 -21.74 3.14 23.32
CA ARG A 165 -22.01 3.17 21.87
C ARG A 165 -21.13 2.20 21.10
N VAL A 166 -19.85 2.10 21.47
CA VAL A 166 -18.87 1.25 20.77
C VAL A 166 -18.69 -0.13 21.40
N ALA A 167 -19.33 -0.43 22.53
CA ALA A 167 -19.10 -1.65 23.33
C ALA A 167 -19.23 -2.95 22.53
N ASN A 168 -20.16 -3.00 21.58
CA ASN A 168 -20.41 -4.18 20.74
C ASN A 168 -19.64 -4.16 19.41
N THR A 169 -18.59 -3.35 19.32
CA THR A 169 -17.71 -3.25 18.14
C THR A 169 -16.29 -3.63 18.52
N GLU A 170 -15.46 -3.95 17.53
CA GLU A 170 -14.03 -4.21 17.74
C GLU A 170 -13.31 -3.03 18.39
N VAL A 171 -13.73 -1.80 18.11
CA VAL A 171 -13.18 -0.57 18.73
C VAL A 171 -13.37 -0.58 20.24
N GLY A 172 -14.55 -0.97 20.71
CA GLY A 172 -14.84 -1.05 22.15
C GLY A 172 -14.26 -2.29 22.83
N SER A 173 -14.15 -3.40 22.11
CA SER A 173 -13.71 -4.69 22.67
C SER A 173 -12.20 -4.87 22.66
N CYS A 174 -11.54 -4.54 21.54
CA CYS A 174 -10.10 -4.71 21.32
C CYS A 174 -9.31 -3.42 21.54
N GLY A 175 -10.00 -2.29 21.61
CA GLY A 175 -9.38 -1.00 21.39
C GLY A 175 -9.09 -0.77 19.90
N ALA A 176 -8.82 0.50 19.57
CA ALA A 176 -8.42 0.89 18.24
C ALA A 176 -7.24 1.86 18.35
N TRP A 177 -6.29 1.74 17.42
CA TRP A 177 -5.28 2.76 17.19
C TRP A 177 -5.35 3.19 15.73
N GLY A 178 -5.14 4.47 15.47
CA GLY A 178 -5.45 5.01 14.17
C GLY A 178 -4.96 6.42 13.96
N SER A 179 -5.08 6.89 12.72
CA SER A 179 -4.75 8.25 12.33
C SER A 179 -6.00 8.97 11.80
N PRO A 180 -6.12 10.29 12.05
CA PRO A 180 -7.23 11.08 11.53
C PRO A 180 -7.14 11.18 10.00
N LEU A 181 -8.30 11.04 9.35
CA LEU A 181 -8.51 11.28 7.92
C LEU A 181 -9.25 12.59 7.66
N GLY A 182 -9.75 13.24 8.72
CA GLY A 182 -10.46 14.52 8.71
C GLY A 182 -11.98 14.37 8.57
N ASN A 183 -12.73 15.40 8.99
CA ASN A 183 -14.20 15.38 9.05
C ASN A 183 -14.75 14.18 9.83
N HIS A 184 -14.26 13.96 11.05
CA HIS A 184 -14.67 12.87 11.95
C HIS A 184 -14.34 11.44 11.45
N PHE A 185 -13.61 11.30 10.34
CA PHE A 185 -13.12 10.02 9.87
C PHE A 185 -11.75 9.68 10.43
N TYR A 186 -11.58 8.41 10.80
CA TYR A 186 -10.38 7.85 11.36
C TYR A 186 -10.06 6.54 10.66
N LEU A 187 -8.81 6.40 10.20
CA LEU A 187 -8.29 5.11 9.78
C LEU A 187 -7.85 4.37 11.03
N ILE A 188 -8.43 3.20 11.30
CA ILE A 188 -8.17 2.45 12.51
C ILE A 188 -7.69 1.04 12.22
N ARG A 189 -6.92 0.52 13.18
CA ARG A 189 -6.53 -0.87 13.25
C ARG A 189 -6.98 -1.45 14.59
N THR A 190 -7.57 -2.63 14.54
CA THR A 190 -8.08 -3.38 15.69
C THR A 190 -7.31 -4.68 15.81
N GLY A 191 -6.97 -5.09 17.02
CA GLY A 191 -6.20 -6.32 17.25
C GLY A 191 -6.71 -7.04 18.48
N CYS A 192 -7.48 -8.10 18.23
CA CYS A 192 -7.75 -9.23 19.11
C CYS A 192 -7.31 -10.49 18.34
#